data_AF-A0A1H0XAL8-F1
#
_entry.id   AF-A0A1H0XAL8-F1
#
_cell.length_a   1.000
_cell.length_b   1.000
_cell.length_c   1.000
_cell.angle_alpha   90.00
_cell.angle_beta   90.00
_cell.angle_gamma   90.00
#
_symmetry.space_group_name_H-M   'P 1'
#
loop_
_entity.id
_entity.type
_entity.pdbx_description
1 polymer ?
#
loop_
_entity_poly.entity_id
_entity_poly.type
_entity_poly.pdbx_seq_one_letter_code
_entity_poly.pdbx_strand_id
1 'polypeptide(L)'
;MIDLSTWNLTLPVGVPAAVISTPVLAGGYQDHYFQCKDGRIFFWAPVNGSTTANSVYPRSELRETFANGTLRNWSYTAADNVLTATAKIAQVPSNGLVTFSQIHSKNSVSPLLMLGYQALANGYGNVVISFRGNPASENSTKILLSSRIKMNQEFSYEVFLAKNGRLTIGLVEPDGTFRSWSGVLNSAWASHGLYFKAGVYTLDNSGNETSAGAAVFSNLQVEHR
;
A
#
# COMPACT_ATOMS: atom_id res chain seq x y z
N MET A 1 -19.00 -3.12 4.62
CA MET A 1 -18.13 -2.07 5.18
C MET A 1 -16.74 -2.66 5.28
N ILE A 2 -15.69 -1.91 4.94
CA ILE A 2 -14.31 -2.39 5.06
C ILE A 2 -13.95 -2.45 6.56
N ASP A 3 -13.40 -3.58 7.01
CA ASP A 3 -13.02 -3.76 8.40
C ASP A 3 -11.68 -3.06 8.70
N LEU A 4 -11.73 -2.09 9.63
CA LEU A 4 -10.58 -1.32 10.08
C LEU A 4 -10.03 -1.81 11.44
N SER A 5 -10.59 -2.88 12.00
CA SER A 5 -10.24 -3.39 13.33
C SER A 5 -8.82 -3.98 13.41
N THR A 6 -8.15 -4.21 12.28
CA THR A 6 -6.78 -4.75 12.23
C THR A 6 -5.80 -3.78 11.58
N TRP A 7 -6.06 -2.48 11.69
CA TRP A 7 -5.21 -1.44 11.09
C TRP A 7 -4.95 -0.30 12.07
N ASN A 8 -3.76 0.27 12.05
CA ASN A 8 -3.56 1.67 12.44
C ASN A 8 -3.36 2.52 11.19
N LEU A 9 -3.43 3.85 11.33
CA LEU A 9 -3.35 4.77 10.21
C LEU A 9 -2.26 5.81 10.47
N THR A 10 -1.31 5.96 9.56
CA THR A 10 -0.38 7.10 9.56
C THR A 10 -0.96 8.22 8.70
N LEU A 11 -0.90 9.45 9.22
CA LEU A 11 -1.40 10.66 8.56
C LEU A 11 -0.26 11.61 8.20
N PRO A 12 -0.43 12.46 7.17
CA PRO A 12 0.60 13.39 6.72
C PRO A 12 0.59 14.71 7.52
N VAL A 13 0.32 14.64 8.83
CA VAL A 13 0.34 15.77 9.77
C VAL A 13 1.04 15.42 11.09
N GLY A 14 1.55 16.44 11.79
CA GLY A 14 2.32 16.28 13.03
C GLY A 14 3.83 16.18 12.79
N VAL A 15 4.63 16.30 13.84
CA VAL A 15 6.10 16.18 13.74
C VAL A 15 6.60 15.26 14.86
N PRO A 16 6.93 13.98 14.56
CA PRO A 16 6.77 13.28 13.28
C PRO A 16 5.29 13.03 12.91
N ALA A 17 5.05 12.51 11.71
CA ALA A 17 3.73 12.12 11.22
C ALA A 17 2.91 11.33 12.27
N ALA A 18 1.67 11.77 12.49
CA ALA A 18 0.76 11.24 13.48
C ALA A 18 0.31 9.82 13.12
N VAL A 19 0.10 9.01 14.15
CA VAL A 19 -0.46 7.66 14.02
C VAL A 19 -1.76 7.57 14.80
N ILE A 20 -2.86 7.32 14.09
CA ILE A 20 -4.15 7.01 14.67
C ILE A 20 -4.16 5.54 15.07
N SER A 21 -4.39 5.29 16.36
CA SER A 21 -4.42 3.93 16.91
C SER A 21 -5.58 3.11 16.36
N THR A 22 -5.44 1.78 16.40
CA THR A 22 -6.46 0.85 15.91
C THR A 22 -7.82 1.02 16.57
N PRO A 23 -7.96 1.14 17.91
CA PRO A 23 -9.26 1.37 18.53
C PRO A 23 -9.93 2.67 18.08
N VAL A 24 -9.15 3.75 17.89
CA VAL A 24 -9.68 5.03 17.41
C VAL A 24 -10.12 4.94 15.96
N LEU A 25 -9.31 4.31 15.10
CA LEU A 25 -9.62 4.10 13.69
C LEU A 25 -10.88 3.24 13.53
N ALA A 26 -10.94 2.09 14.21
CA ALA A 26 -12.08 1.19 14.20
C ALA A 26 -13.34 1.83 14.83
N GLY A 27 -13.16 2.78 15.74
CA GLY A 27 -14.21 3.61 16.32
C GLY A 27 -14.81 4.65 15.35
N GLY A 28 -14.39 4.67 14.09
CA GLY A 28 -14.96 5.52 13.05
C GLY A 28 -14.25 6.86 12.85
N TYR A 29 -12.93 6.90 13.06
CA TYR A 29 -12.12 8.09 12.76
C TYR A 29 -12.34 8.60 11.33
N GLN A 30 -12.43 9.93 11.19
CA GLN A 30 -12.55 10.63 9.90
C GLN A 30 -11.81 11.96 9.99
N ASP A 31 -11.13 12.35 8.92
CA ASP A 31 -10.59 13.69 8.76
C ASP A 31 -10.50 14.08 7.27
N HIS A 32 -9.63 15.04 6.95
CA HIS A 32 -9.38 15.49 5.59
C HIS A 32 -8.49 14.53 4.78
N TYR A 33 -7.55 13.84 5.44
CA TYR A 33 -6.57 12.94 4.83
C TYR A 33 -7.07 11.50 4.72
N PHE A 34 -8.12 11.17 5.48
CA PHE A 34 -8.72 9.85 5.57
C PHE A 34 -10.23 9.94 5.80
N GLN A 35 -11.00 9.24 4.97
CA GLN A 35 -12.44 9.08 5.18
C GLN A 35 -12.85 7.63 4.93
N CYS A 36 -13.64 7.05 5.82
CA CYS A 36 -14.26 5.74 5.63
C CYS A 36 -15.78 5.88 5.73
N LYS A 37 -16.45 6.08 4.58
CA LYS A 37 -17.90 6.33 4.49
C LYS A 37 -18.48 5.55 3.32
N ASP A 38 -19.76 5.16 3.42
CA ASP A 38 -20.49 4.47 2.34
C ASP A 38 -19.76 3.23 1.78
N GLY A 39 -19.12 2.49 2.68
CA GLY A 39 -18.37 1.28 2.35
C GLY A 39 -17.06 1.50 1.59
N ARG A 40 -16.59 2.74 1.47
CA ARG A 40 -15.34 3.10 0.79
C ARG A 40 -14.39 3.80 1.74
N ILE A 41 -13.09 3.63 1.47
CA ILE A 41 -12.03 4.39 2.15
C ILE A 41 -11.40 5.34 1.13
N PHE A 42 -11.30 6.62 1.48
CA PHE A 42 -10.54 7.64 0.76
C PHE A 42 -9.26 7.96 1.54
N PHE A 43 -8.15 8.00 0.84
CA PHE A 43 -6.84 8.41 1.34
C PHE A 43 -6.34 9.60 0.52
N TRP A 44 -5.77 10.59 1.20
CA TRP A 44 -5.16 11.75 0.58
C TRP A 44 -3.90 12.19 1.33
N ALA A 45 -2.81 12.40 0.58
CA ALA A 45 -1.54 12.83 1.15
C ALA A 45 -0.82 13.85 0.24
N PRO A 46 -0.76 15.12 0.63
CA PRO A 46 -0.09 16.16 -0.13
C PRO A 46 1.43 16.05 -0.01
N VAL A 47 2.16 16.49 -1.03
CA VAL A 47 3.64 16.42 -1.09
C VAL A 47 4.33 17.21 0.01
N ASN A 48 3.70 18.26 0.53
CA ASN A 48 4.22 19.05 1.65
C ASN A 48 3.78 18.54 3.03
N GLY A 49 3.13 17.36 3.09
CA GLY A 49 2.73 16.71 4.33
C GLY A 49 3.91 16.26 5.18
N SER A 50 3.69 16.10 6.48
CA SER A 50 4.72 15.58 7.39
C SER A 50 5.07 14.12 7.09
N THR A 51 6.27 13.72 7.50
CA THR A 51 6.79 12.37 7.24
C THR A 51 7.05 11.59 8.52
N THR A 52 7.16 10.27 8.40
CA THR A 52 7.68 9.42 9.48
C THR A 52 9.19 9.57 9.59
N ALA A 53 9.78 9.30 10.75
CA ALA A 53 11.22 9.44 11.00
C ALA A 53 12.15 8.80 9.95
N ASN A 54 11.72 7.70 9.31
CA ASN A 54 12.53 6.92 8.36
C ASN A 54 12.09 7.11 6.90
N SER A 55 11.34 8.16 6.58
CA SER A 55 10.90 8.45 5.21
C SER A 55 10.92 9.95 4.98
N VAL A 56 11.25 10.33 3.74
CA VAL A 56 11.20 11.72 3.26
C VAL A 56 9.89 12.04 2.55
N TYR A 57 8.96 11.08 2.48
CA TYR A 57 7.74 11.17 1.69
C TYR A 57 6.48 11.05 2.58
N PRO A 58 5.45 11.87 2.34
CA PRO A 58 4.21 11.87 3.11
C PRO A 58 3.30 10.69 2.75
N ARG A 59 2.39 10.34 3.67
CA ARG A 59 1.43 9.24 3.48
C ARG A 59 0.14 9.44 4.26
N SER A 60 -0.93 8.90 3.70
CA SER A 60 -2.16 8.53 4.40
C SER A 60 -2.34 7.04 4.15
N GLU A 61 -1.86 6.22 5.08
CA GLU A 61 -1.63 4.79 4.81
C GLU A 61 -1.85 3.94 6.05
N LEU A 62 -2.59 2.85 5.86
CA LEU A 62 -2.85 1.85 6.87
C LEU A 62 -1.62 0.95 7.07
N ARG A 63 -1.42 0.50 8.31
CA ARG A 63 -0.41 -0.51 8.66
C ARG A 63 -1.03 -1.57 9.57
N GLU A 64 -0.85 -2.83 9.19
CA GLU A 64 -1.57 -3.96 9.76
C GLU A 64 -1.27 -4.20 11.25
N THR A 65 -2.28 -4.25 12.10
CA THR A 65 -2.19 -4.44 13.56
C THR A 65 -3.07 -5.59 14.04
N PHE A 66 -2.94 -5.96 15.31
CA PHE A 66 -4.00 -6.67 16.01
C PHE A 66 -5.08 -5.68 16.51
N ALA A 67 -6.26 -6.19 16.85
CA ALA A 67 -7.39 -5.35 17.30
C ALA A 67 -7.11 -4.50 18.54
N ASN A 68 -6.21 -4.95 19.41
CA ASN A 68 -5.76 -4.18 20.58
C ASN A 68 -4.74 -3.07 20.23
N GLY A 69 -4.45 -2.85 18.95
CA GLY A 69 -3.49 -1.85 18.46
C GLY A 69 -2.03 -2.29 18.49
N THR A 70 -1.70 -3.48 19.00
CA THR A 70 -0.33 -3.98 18.98
C THR A 70 0.13 -4.29 17.56
N LEU A 71 1.43 -4.11 17.32
CA LEU A 71 1.98 -4.23 15.97
C LEU A 71 2.00 -5.70 15.52
N ARG A 72 1.18 -6.04 14.53
CA ARG A 72 1.20 -7.36 13.89
C ARG A 72 2.36 -7.43 12.91
N ASN A 73 3.32 -8.32 13.15
CA ASN A 73 4.43 -8.62 12.25
C ASN A 73 4.53 -10.14 12.15
N TRP A 74 4.21 -10.71 10.99
CA TRP A 74 4.10 -12.14 10.76
C TRP A 74 5.33 -12.70 10.04
N SER A 75 5.66 -13.97 10.29
CA SER A 75 6.63 -14.70 9.47
C SER A 75 5.88 -15.32 8.31
N TYR A 76 6.40 -15.17 7.08
CA TYR A 76 5.71 -15.74 5.92
C TYR A 76 5.62 -17.26 6.00
N THR A 77 6.53 -17.95 6.71
CA THR A 77 6.52 -19.42 6.79
C THR A 77 5.42 -19.98 7.69
N ALA A 78 4.75 -19.13 8.48
CA ALA A 78 3.72 -19.55 9.43
C ALA A 78 2.35 -19.80 8.79
N ALA A 79 2.03 -19.12 7.69
CA ALA A 79 0.73 -19.17 7.02
C ALA A 79 0.86 -18.66 5.58
N ASP A 80 -0.12 -18.96 4.75
CA ASP A 80 -0.33 -18.25 3.50
C ASP A 80 -0.95 -16.87 3.81
N ASN A 81 -0.36 -15.80 3.29
CA ASN A 81 -0.70 -14.41 3.63
C ASN A 81 -1.30 -13.72 2.41
N VAL A 82 -2.51 -13.18 2.55
CA VAL A 82 -3.29 -12.62 1.44
C VAL A 82 -3.72 -11.20 1.77
N LEU A 83 -3.56 -10.28 0.81
CA LEU A 83 -4.27 -8.99 0.81
C LEU A 83 -5.03 -8.86 -0.50
N THR A 84 -6.33 -8.60 -0.43
CA THR A 84 -7.19 -8.40 -1.60
C THR A 84 -7.84 -7.04 -1.52
N ALA A 85 -7.86 -6.30 -2.63
CA ALA A 85 -8.45 -4.98 -2.67
C ALA A 85 -9.01 -4.61 -4.05
N THR A 86 -9.97 -3.70 -4.06
CA THR A 86 -10.46 -2.98 -5.24
C THR A 86 -10.24 -1.51 -4.98
N ALA A 87 -9.49 -0.87 -5.87
CA ALA A 87 -9.07 0.51 -5.68
C ALA A 87 -9.09 1.31 -6.99
N LYS A 88 -9.11 2.62 -6.87
CA LYS A 88 -8.82 3.56 -7.96
C LYS A 88 -7.86 4.64 -7.47
N ILE A 89 -6.95 5.05 -8.35
CA ILE A 89 -6.07 6.20 -8.10
C ILE A 89 -6.81 7.46 -8.54
N ALA A 90 -7.09 8.35 -7.59
CA ALA A 90 -7.89 9.55 -7.80
C ALA A 90 -7.04 10.79 -8.07
N GLN A 91 -5.80 10.82 -7.56
CA GLN A 91 -4.84 11.90 -7.77
C GLN A 91 -3.41 11.34 -7.72
N VAL A 92 -2.51 11.96 -8.49
CA VAL A 92 -1.07 11.72 -8.42
C VAL A 92 -0.34 13.06 -8.21
N PRO A 93 0.82 13.07 -7.54
CA PRO A 93 1.64 14.27 -7.41
C PRO A 93 2.27 14.64 -8.76
N SER A 94 2.98 15.78 -8.80
CA SER A 94 3.61 16.29 -10.02
C SER A 94 4.54 15.30 -10.73
N ASN A 95 5.26 14.44 -9.99
CA ASN A 95 6.09 13.40 -10.60
C ASN A 95 5.30 12.17 -11.10
N GLY A 96 4.00 12.11 -10.85
CA GLY A 96 3.09 11.08 -11.32
C GLY A 96 3.12 9.76 -10.54
N LEU A 97 3.83 9.68 -9.41
CA LEU A 97 4.11 8.42 -8.70
C LEU A 97 3.39 8.32 -7.34
N VAL A 98 2.64 7.25 -7.15
CA VAL A 98 2.07 6.87 -5.83
C VAL A 98 2.25 5.39 -5.59
N THR A 99 2.40 4.99 -4.31
CA THR A 99 2.29 3.60 -3.88
C THR A 99 0.98 3.40 -3.16
N PHE A 100 0.28 2.29 -3.46
CA PHE A 100 -1.04 2.02 -2.91
C PHE A 100 -1.14 0.74 -2.06
N SER A 101 -0.16 -0.16 -2.16
CA SER A 101 -0.12 -1.38 -1.35
C SER A 101 1.31 -1.88 -1.17
N GLN A 102 1.61 -2.47 -0.01
CA GLN A 102 2.96 -2.94 0.31
C GLN A 102 2.95 -4.21 1.16
N ILE A 103 4.04 -4.98 1.06
CA ILE A 103 4.53 -5.84 2.14
C ILE A 103 5.83 -5.22 2.63
N HIS A 104 5.84 -4.81 3.90
CA HIS A 104 7.00 -4.19 4.52
C HIS A 104 7.58 -5.10 5.61
N SER A 105 8.87 -4.95 5.91
CA SER A 105 9.53 -5.63 7.02
C SER A 105 9.67 -4.71 8.22
N LYS A 106 9.54 -5.27 9.41
CA LYS A 106 9.94 -4.64 10.69
C LYS A 106 11.42 -4.28 10.63
N ASN A 107 11.79 -3.16 11.25
CA ASN A 107 13.18 -2.67 11.39
C ASN A 107 13.96 -2.51 10.07
N SER A 108 13.25 -2.42 8.94
CA SER A 108 13.83 -2.12 7.63
C SER A 108 13.27 -0.78 7.15
N VAL A 109 14.04 -0.04 6.36
CA VAL A 109 13.57 1.10 5.56
C VAL A 109 13.14 0.68 4.14
N SER A 110 13.46 -0.57 3.77
CA SER A 110 13.19 -1.13 2.47
C SER A 110 12.07 -2.17 2.54
N PRO A 111 10.96 -1.99 1.81
CA PRO A 111 9.90 -2.98 1.72
C PRO A 111 10.32 -4.18 0.86
N LEU A 112 9.64 -5.31 1.08
CA LEU A 112 9.71 -6.50 0.24
C LEU A 112 8.97 -6.27 -1.08
N LEU A 113 7.80 -5.65 -0.99
CA LEU A 113 6.90 -5.37 -2.10
C LEU A 113 6.33 -3.94 -1.98
N MET A 114 6.30 -3.22 -3.10
CA MET A 114 5.40 -2.08 -3.29
C MET A 114 4.66 -2.25 -4.61
N LEU A 115 3.34 -2.02 -4.60
CA LEU A 115 2.54 -1.81 -5.79
C LEU A 115 2.37 -0.30 -6.01
N GLY A 116 2.93 0.19 -7.11
CA GLY A 116 2.91 1.59 -7.48
C GLY A 116 2.05 1.88 -8.70
N TYR A 117 1.53 3.09 -8.78
CA TYR A 117 0.92 3.66 -9.97
C TYR A 117 1.80 4.79 -10.52
N GLN A 118 2.08 4.76 -11.81
CA GLN A 118 2.80 5.81 -12.53
C GLN A 118 1.90 6.37 -13.64
N ALA A 119 1.51 7.63 -13.52
CA ALA A 119 0.75 8.30 -14.57
C ALA A 119 1.59 8.50 -15.85
N LEU A 120 0.94 8.37 -17.00
CA LEU A 120 1.53 8.56 -18.32
C LEU A 120 0.87 9.74 -19.04
N ALA A 121 1.62 10.40 -19.92
CA ALA A 121 1.13 11.55 -20.69
C ALA A 121 -0.06 11.23 -21.61
N ASN A 122 -0.28 9.95 -21.95
CA ASN A 122 -1.39 9.49 -22.78
C ASN A 122 -2.71 9.27 -22.02
N GLY A 123 -2.77 9.64 -20.73
CA GLY A 123 -3.96 9.52 -19.89
C GLY A 123 -4.17 8.15 -19.23
N TYR A 124 -3.29 7.18 -19.51
CA TYR A 124 -3.22 5.92 -18.77
C TYR A 124 -2.18 6.00 -17.64
N GLY A 125 -2.09 4.96 -16.85
CA GLY A 125 -1.04 4.74 -15.89
C GLY A 125 -0.59 3.29 -15.84
N ASN A 126 0.69 3.13 -15.49
CA ASN A 126 1.29 1.85 -15.23
C ASN A 126 1.00 1.41 -13.80
N VAL A 127 0.61 0.15 -13.61
CA VAL A 127 0.74 -0.53 -12.33
C VAL A 127 2.07 -1.27 -12.32
N VAL A 128 2.95 -0.88 -11.41
CA VAL A 128 4.34 -1.37 -11.33
C VAL A 128 4.55 -2.10 -10.01
N ILE A 129 5.08 -3.30 -10.09
CA ILE A 129 5.57 -4.06 -8.95
C ILE A 129 7.01 -3.65 -8.69
N SER A 130 7.28 -3.26 -7.44
CA SER A 130 8.63 -3.08 -6.91
C SER A 130 8.94 -4.25 -5.99
N PHE A 131 9.68 -5.23 -6.48
CA PHE A 131 9.94 -6.48 -5.78
C PHE A 131 11.39 -6.57 -5.30
N ARG A 132 11.57 -6.86 -4.01
CA ARG A 132 12.87 -7.11 -3.40
C ARG A 132 12.97 -8.58 -3.00
N GLY A 133 13.45 -9.41 -3.93
CA GLY A 133 13.55 -10.85 -3.73
C GLY A 133 14.54 -11.27 -2.63
N ASN A 134 15.57 -10.48 -2.36
CA ASN A 134 16.53 -10.72 -1.27
C ASN A 134 16.57 -9.48 -0.35
N PRO A 135 16.42 -9.65 0.99
CA PRO A 135 16.44 -8.51 1.92
C PRO A 135 17.75 -7.72 1.90
N ALA A 136 18.87 -8.34 1.50
CA ALA A 136 20.18 -7.71 1.39
C ALA A 136 20.39 -6.95 0.07
N SER A 137 19.49 -7.09 -0.92
CA SER A 137 19.59 -6.29 -2.15
C SER A 137 19.44 -4.81 -1.82
N GLU A 138 20.26 -3.95 -2.42
CA GLU A 138 20.13 -2.50 -2.30
C GLU A 138 18.88 -2.00 -3.03
N ASN A 139 18.66 -2.49 -4.25
CA ASN A 139 17.56 -2.07 -5.12
C ASN A 139 16.51 -3.17 -5.32
N SER A 140 15.25 -2.74 -5.44
CA SER A 140 14.15 -3.59 -5.89
C SER A 140 14.15 -3.74 -7.41
N THR A 141 13.76 -4.89 -7.92
CA THR A 141 13.40 -5.08 -9.34
C THR A 141 12.04 -4.42 -9.62
N LYS A 142 11.93 -3.69 -10.73
CA LYS A 142 10.67 -3.11 -11.19
C LYS A 142 10.06 -3.98 -12.29
N ILE A 143 8.78 -4.34 -12.16
CA ILE A 143 8.04 -5.14 -13.13
C ILE A 143 6.76 -4.41 -13.50
N LEU A 144 6.54 -4.21 -14.80
CA LEU A 144 5.28 -3.67 -15.32
C LEU A 144 4.20 -4.77 -15.28
N LEU A 145 3.14 -4.57 -14.49
CA LEU A 145 2.03 -5.52 -14.40
C LEU A 145 0.90 -5.16 -15.37
N SER A 146 0.62 -3.87 -15.52
CA SER A 146 -0.35 -3.33 -16.47
C SER A 146 0.03 -1.91 -16.87
N SER A 147 -0.36 -1.49 -18.07
CA SER A 147 -0.23 -0.12 -18.60
C SER A 147 -1.57 0.48 -19.02
N ARG A 148 -2.69 -0.12 -18.59
CA ARG A 148 -4.04 0.17 -19.10
C ARG A 148 -5.00 0.74 -18.05
N ILE A 149 -4.49 1.18 -16.91
CA ILE A 149 -5.32 1.72 -15.83
C ILE A 149 -5.37 3.25 -15.94
N LYS A 150 -6.55 3.83 -16.17
CA LYS A 150 -6.70 5.30 -16.10
C LYS A 150 -6.90 5.74 -14.65
N MET A 151 -6.59 7.01 -14.37
CA MET A 151 -7.05 7.63 -13.11
C MET A 151 -8.57 7.56 -13.00
N ASN A 152 -9.08 7.48 -11.77
CA ASN A 152 -10.49 7.34 -11.43
C ASN A 152 -11.18 6.07 -11.95
N GLN A 153 -10.41 5.10 -12.46
CA GLN A 153 -10.92 3.80 -12.88
C GLN A 153 -10.61 2.74 -11.83
N GLU A 154 -11.61 1.95 -11.43
CA GLU A 154 -11.42 0.85 -10.48
C GLU A 154 -10.70 -0.33 -11.14
N PHE A 155 -9.77 -0.92 -10.40
CA PHE A 155 -9.13 -2.19 -10.69
C PHE A 155 -9.06 -3.01 -9.40
N SER A 156 -9.05 -4.33 -9.53
CA SER A 156 -8.91 -5.23 -8.39
C SER A 156 -7.56 -5.90 -8.39
N TYR A 157 -7.00 -6.20 -7.23
CA TYR A 157 -5.74 -6.90 -7.12
C TYR A 157 -5.69 -7.79 -5.87
N GLU A 158 -4.84 -8.82 -5.96
CA GLU A 158 -4.50 -9.72 -4.87
C GLU A 158 -2.98 -9.76 -4.72
N VAL A 159 -2.52 -9.64 -3.49
CA VAL A 159 -1.14 -9.91 -3.07
C VAL A 159 -1.17 -11.21 -2.28
N PHE A 160 -0.61 -12.27 -2.85
CA PHE A 160 -0.57 -13.59 -2.23
C PHE A 160 0.87 -14.02 -1.94
N LEU A 161 1.25 -14.13 -0.67
CA LEU A 161 2.53 -14.66 -0.23
C LEU A 161 2.33 -16.02 0.45
N ALA A 162 2.60 -17.08 -0.31
CA ALA A 162 2.52 -18.45 0.17
C ALA A 162 3.61 -18.76 1.20
N LYS A 163 3.34 -19.69 2.10
CA LYS A 163 4.26 -20.09 3.18
C LYS A 163 5.59 -20.68 2.71
N ASN A 164 5.65 -21.13 1.46
CA ASN A 164 6.87 -21.59 0.80
C ASN A 164 7.72 -20.44 0.20
N GLY A 165 7.31 -19.18 0.37
CA GLY A 165 8.04 -18.01 -0.11
C GLY A 165 7.71 -17.60 -1.55
N ARG A 166 6.70 -18.22 -2.20
CA ARG A 166 6.20 -17.75 -3.50
C ARG A 166 5.29 -16.55 -3.29
N LEU A 167 5.66 -15.42 -3.89
CA LEU A 167 4.83 -14.21 -3.98
C LEU A 167 4.15 -14.19 -5.35
N THR A 168 2.83 -14.02 -5.37
CA THR A 168 2.01 -13.85 -6.57
C THR A 168 1.21 -12.55 -6.45
N ILE A 169 1.21 -11.76 -7.52
CA ILE A 169 0.39 -10.56 -7.65
C ILE A 169 -0.59 -10.80 -8.78
N GLY A 170 -1.88 -10.86 -8.46
CA GLY A 170 -2.97 -10.88 -9.45
C GLY A 170 -3.58 -9.49 -9.59
N LEU A 171 -3.94 -9.10 -10.81
CA LEU A 171 -4.65 -7.85 -11.08
C LEU A 171 -5.73 -8.08 -12.14
N VAL A 172 -6.92 -7.55 -11.90
CA VAL A 172 -8.02 -7.51 -12.87
C VAL A 172 -8.15 -6.08 -13.37
N GLU A 173 -7.87 -5.88 -14.65
CA GLU A 173 -8.04 -4.61 -15.36
C GLU A 173 -9.55 -4.27 -15.46
N PRO A 174 -9.90 -3.00 -15.70
CA PRO A 174 -11.30 -2.57 -15.73
C PRO A 174 -12.16 -3.21 -16.82
N ASP A 175 -11.54 -3.72 -17.90
CA ASP A 175 -12.22 -4.48 -18.96
C ASP A 175 -12.36 -5.97 -18.64
N GLY A 176 -11.97 -6.40 -17.43
CA GLY A 176 -11.97 -7.78 -16.98
C GLY A 176 -10.69 -8.55 -17.30
N THR A 177 -9.72 -7.95 -17.99
CA THR A 177 -8.48 -8.65 -18.34
C THR A 177 -7.66 -8.96 -17.10
N PHE A 178 -7.30 -10.24 -16.91
CA PHE A 178 -6.44 -10.67 -15.82
C PHE A 178 -4.95 -10.55 -16.18
N ARG A 179 -4.18 -10.01 -15.25
CA ARG A 179 -2.71 -9.92 -15.26
C ARG A 179 -2.17 -10.60 -14.02
N SER A 180 -1.03 -11.27 -14.15
CA SER A 180 -0.36 -11.91 -13.03
C SER A 180 1.14 -11.81 -13.17
N TRP A 181 1.80 -11.70 -12.02
CA TRP A 181 3.23 -11.90 -11.89
C TRP A 181 3.52 -12.76 -10.67
N SER A 182 4.60 -13.53 -10.70
CA SER A 182 5.08 -14.29 -9.54
C SER A 182 6.59 -14.24 -9.40
N GLY A 183 7.05 -14.22 -8.16
CA GLY A 183 8.46 -14.30 -7.77
C GLY A 183 8.65 -15.23 -6.57
N VAL A 184 9.89 -15.57 -6.28
CA VAL A 184 10.26 -16.38 -5.11
C VAL A 184 11.16 -15.56 -4.21
N LEU A 185 10.85 -15.54 -2.92
CA LEU A 185 11.67 -14.91 -1.90
C LEU A 185 12.93 -15.73 -1.65
N ASN A 186 14.06 -15.03 -1.48
CA ASN A 186 15.23 -15.61 -0.84
C ASN A 186 14.86 -16.03 0.60
N SER A 187 15.33 -17.20 1.03
CA SER A 187 15.03 -17.76 2.36
C SER A 187 15.46 -16.86 3.52
N ALA A 188 16.37 -15.91 3.31
CA ALA A 188 16.73 -14.91 4.29
C ALA A 188 15.52 -14.08 4.76
N TRP A 189 14.47 -13.92 3.94
CA TRP A 189 13.24 -13.25 4.37
C TRP A 189 12.51 -13.98 5.51
N ALA A 190 12.80 -15.26 5.78
CA ALA A 190 12.06 -16.05 6.78
C ALA A 190 12.27 -15.54 8.21
N SER A 191 13.39 -14.87 8.47
CA SER A 191 13.70 -14.25 9.76
C SER A 191 13.10 -12.85 9.93
N HIS A 192 12.48 -12.29 8.88
CA HIS A 192 11.90 -10.96 8.91
C HIS A 192 10.42 -11.01 9.30
N GLY A 193 10.03 -10.18 10.27
CA GLY A 193 8.63 -9.92 10.57
C GLY A 193 8.03 -9.00 9.51
N LEU A 194 7.10 -9.51 8.72
CA LEU A 194 6.43 -8.81 7.62
C LEU A 194 5.06 -8.27 8.06
N TYR A 195 4.57 -7.26 7.36
CA TYR A 195 3.22 -6.72 7.57
C TYR A 195 2.69 -6.06 6.30
N PHE A 196 1.37 -6.09 6.13
CA PHE A 196 0.73 -5.38 5.03
C PHE A 196 0.59 -3.88 5.29
N LYS A 197 0.59 -3.10 4.20
CA LYS A 197 0.17 -1.70 4.17
C LYS A 197 -0.74 -1.45 2.97
N ALA A 198 -1.70 -0.54 3.13
CA ALA A 198 -2.60 -0.12 2.05
C ALA A 198 -3.03 1.34 2.25
N GLY A 199 -3.13 2.11 1.17
CA GLY A 199 -3.53 3.52 1.22
C GLY A 199 -2.85 4.33 0.14
N VAL A 200 -2.27 5.48 0.50
CA VAL A 200 -1.44 6.29 -0.38
C VAL A 200 -0.14 6.66 0.31
N TYR A 201 0.97 6.28 -0.32
CA TYR A 201 2.30 6.78 -0.06
C TYR A 201 2.77 7.59 -1.27
N THR A 202 2.78 8.92 -1.11
CA THR A 202 3.05 9.90 -2.18
C THR A 202 4.55 9.98 -2.40
N LEU A 203 5.07 9.40 -3.48
CA LEU A 203 6.53 9.31 -3.75
C LEU A 203 7.11 10.63 -4.28
N ASP A 204 6.65 11.74 -3.73
CA ASP A 204 7.07 13.11 -4.02
C ASP A 204 6.94 13.93 -2.73
N ASN A 205 7.90 14.83 -2.52
CA ASN A 205 7.95 15.73 -1.37
C ASN A 205 8.29 17.18 -1.78
N SER A 206 8.09 17.48 -3.06
CA SER A 206 8.37 18.78 -3.65
C SER A 206 7.09 19.39 -4.23
N GLY A 207 6.83 20.65 -3.91
CA GLY A 207 5.64 21.38 -4.37
C GLY A 207 4.75 21.88 -3.24
N ASN A 208 3.56 22.32 -3.61
CA ASN A 208 2.57 22.86 -2.69
C ASN A 208 1.49 21.81 -2.32
N GLU A 209 0.59 22.19 -1.43
CA GLU A 209 -0.47 21.33 -0.90
C GLU A 209 -1.47 20.80 -1.93
N THR A 210 -1.51 21.35 -3.15
CA THR A 210 -2.41 20.86 -4.21
C THR A 210 -1.79 19.72 -5.03
N SER A 211 -0.46 19.54 -4.98
CA SER A 211 0.22 18.34 -5.47
C SER A 211 0.11 17.25 -4.41
N ALA A 212 -0.58 16.15 -4.72
CA ALA A 212 -0.90 15.12 -3.75
C ALA A 212 -1.13 13.76 -4.41
N GLY A 213 -0.96 12.70 -3.63
CA GLY A 213 -1.48 11.38 -3.98
C GLY A 213 -2.87 11.19 -3.37
N ALA A 214 -3.78 10.53 -4.11
CA ALA A 214 -5.08 10.15 -3.60
C ALA A 214 -5.54 8.81 -4.16
N ALA A 215 -6.20 8.00 -3.33
CA ALA A 215 -6.80 6.74 -3.75
C ALA A 215 -8.10 6.48 -3.00
N VAL A 216 -9.01 5.75 -3.66
CA VAL A 216 -10.25 5.26 -3.07
C VAL A 216 -10.25 3.74 -3.13
N PHE A 217 -10.54 3.09 -2.02
CA PHE A 217 -10.70 1.65 -1.89
C PHE A 217 -12.17 1.32 -1.67
N SER A 218 -12.73 0.48 -2.52
CA SER A 218 -14.08 -0.09 -2.39
C SER A 218 -14.08 -1.51 -1.82
N ASN A 219 -12.91 -2.15 -1.78
CA ASN A 219 -12.65 -3.37 -1.04
C ASN A 219 -11.22 -3.36 -0.48
N LEU A 220 -11.03 -3.90 0.73
CA LEU A 220 -9.73 -4.17 1.34
C LEU A 220 -9.90 -5.25 2.41
N GLN A 221 -9.20 -6.37 2.26
CA GLN A 221 -9.24 -7.51 3.16
C GLN A 221 -7.85 -8.12 3.31
N VAL A 222 -7.57 -8.66 4.50
CA VAL A 222 -6.33 -9.39 4.81
C VAL A 222 -6.67 -10.72 5.47
N GLU A 223 -5.97 -11.78 5.06
CA GLU A 223 -6.12 -13.12 5.60
C GLU A 223 -4.76 -13.78 5.85
N HIS A 224 -4.70 -14.63 6.88
CA HIS A 224 -3.58 -15.54 7.15
C HIS A 224 -4.16 -16.93 7.40
N ARG A 225 -3.85 -17.90 6.54
CA ARG A 225 -4.49 -19.23 6.53
C ARG A 225 -3.52 -20.38 6.25
#